data_AF-A0A853F3E0-F1
#
_entry.id   AF-A0A853F3E0-F1
#
_cell.length_a   1.000
_cell.length_b   1.000
_cell.length_c   1.000
_cell.angle_alpha   90.00
_cell.angle_beta   90.00
_cell.angle_gamma   90.00
#
_symmetry.space_group_name_H-M   'P 1'
#
loop_
_entity.id
_entity.type
_entity.pdbx_description
1 polymer ?
#
loop_
_entity_poly.entity_id
_entity_poly.type
_entity_poly.pdbx_seq_one_letter_code
_entity_poly.pdbx_strand_id
1 'polypeptide(L)'
;MTADMVPRLDLQTDELRQVAAEMRATAVTARDASSRVLKGWKLLDSSYQAPESPAVLAVMDEAADGAVAYASILDIVSGALVAFADDIDVAKAQLKTIAADVADLGTAARDVDDWQDSSRLVATNDGIISRIAQLQTAVTEAEALCTAAIRGAAEAPRTDPTTQARDMIADLFGFSSDRHVDRIEELLAGAADPYSTAMYGHLELLRDGMVSGTYDGDAVFEAFQRLTPEQVANLEQYLGSVHAMGHSDLVATFSSQLLAGLETESQVRTMIDSLPSLEPKVSDEVTGWVAADREKIMKGLENAQYEDVNQGAGQDCWLLAGLGAALVSRPQQIKDNITANANGTYTVTLYPDGKATEVTVSGDVAVDGEGDAFYAGGPLEDQAPNWVSIYEKASAQLIGDGSFAGLRAGHPATGIEVTTGRETETYGPGSWGSGHVSVQQVQQLLDEGHPMTCLTQHRWSDTTIASWHVYFVAEVDSDGLIVVRNPWGHGNRSGVQEELRLTEEEFNETFALESSGS
;
A
#
# COMPACT_ATOMS: atom_id res chain seq x y z
N MET A 1 -14.70 14.05 -42.76
CA MET A 1 -14.88 13.31 -41.50
C MET A 1 -14.48 11.86 -41.75
N THR A 2 -13.86 11.17 -40.80
CA THR A 2 -13.49 9.75 -40.91
C THR A 2 -14.17 8.93 -39.81
N ALA A 3 -14.32 7.61 -40.01
CA ALA A 3 -14.98 6.70 -39.06
C ALA A 3 -14.34 6.72 -37.66
N ASP A 4 -13.07 7.10 -37.60
CA ASP A 4 -12.25 7.18 -36.38
C ASP A 4 -12.66 8.33 -35.44
N MET A 5 -13.56 9.22 -35.91
CA MET A 5 -14.12 10.32 -35.13
C MET A 5 -15.36 9.92 -34.30
N VAL A 6 -15.83 8.67 -34.43
CA VAL A 6 -16.96 8.13 -33.65
C VAL A 6 -16.43 7.42 -32.39
N PRO A 7 -16.94 7.75 -31.19
CA PRO A 7 -16.52 7.12 -29.93
C PRO A 7 -16.67 5.59 -29.96
N ARG A 8 -15.76 4.88 -29.29
CA ARG A 8 -15.80 3.41 -29.12
C ARG A 8 -16.36 3.05 -27.75
N LEU A 9 -17.02 1.89 -27.68
CA LEU A 9 -17.63 1.34 -26.47
C LEU A 9 -17.17 -0.11 -26.31
N ASP A 10 -16.10 -0.30 -25.53
CA ASP A 10 -15.32 -1.56 -25.50
C ASP A 10 -15.63 -2.46 -24.28
N LEU A 11 -16.80 -2.28 -23.64
CA LEU A 11 -17.22 -3.07 -22.49
C LEU A 11 -17.43 -4.55 -22.85
N GLN A 12 -16.87 -5.50 -22.10
CA GLN A 12 -17.03 -6.94 -22.38
C GLN A 12 -18.36 -7.48 -21.82
N THR A 13 -19.44 -7.32 -22.59
CA THR A 13 -20.81 -7.70 -22.25
C THR A 13 -20.98 -9.21 -22.00
N ASP A 14 -20.18 -10.06 -22.63
CA ASP A 14 -20.19 -11.51 -22.38
C ASP A 14 -19.62 -11.89 -21.01
N GLU A 15 -18.62 -11.15 -20.51
CA GLU A 15 -18.04 -11.37 -19.18
C GLU A 15 -19.02 -10.95 -18.08
N LEU A 16 -19.74 -9.83 -18.28
CA LEU A 16 -20.85 -9.43 -17.41
C LEU A 16 -21.94 -10.51 -17.32
N ARG A 17 -22.27 -11.15 -18.44
CA ARG A 17 -23.25 -12.25 -18.48
C ARG A 17 -22.73 -13.52 -17.82
N GLN A 18 -21.43 -13.78 -17.90
CA GLN A 18 -20.80 -14.91 -17.21
C GLN A 18 -20.86 -14.73 -15.69
N VAL A 19 -20.48 -13.56 -15.18
CA VAL A 19 -20.57 -13.23 -13.75
C VAL A 19 -22.01 -13.34 -13.25
N ALA A 20 -22.96 -12.82 -14.03
CA ALA A 20 -24.38 -12.97 -13.71
C ALA A 20 -24.85 -14.44 -13.70
N ALA A 21 -24.34 -15.28 -14.61
CA ALA A 21 -24.65 -16.70 -14.64
C ALA A 21 -24.10 -17.44 -13.41
N GLU A 22 -22.90 -17.08 -12.94
CA GLU A 22 -22.27 -17.63 -11.74
C GLU A 22 -23.01 -17.20 -10.46
N MET A 23 -23.45 -15.94 -10.37
CA MET A 23 -24.30 -15.46 -9.29
C MET A 23 -25.61 -16.25 -9.21
N ARG A 24 -26.23 -16.55 -10.36
CA ARG A 24 -27.44 -17.40 -10.43
C ARG A 24 -27.14 -18.84 -10.02
N ALA A 25 -26.01 -19.41 -10.46
CA ALA A 25 -25.61 -20.76 -10.06
C ALA A 25 -25.38 -20.86 -8.54
N THR A 26 -24.81 -19.82 -7.93
CA THR A 26 -24.64 -19.69 -6.48
C THR A 26 -25.99 -19.56 -5.78
N ALA A 27 -26.90 -18.74 -6.30
CA ALA A 27 -28.26 -18.63 -5.78
C ALA A 27 -29.00 -19.99 -5.78
N VAL A 28 -28.85 -20.77 -6.86
CA VAL A 28 -29.40 -22.14 -6.94
C VAL A 28 -28.75 -23.05 -5.90
N THR A 29 -27.42 -23.01 -5.78
CA THR A 29 -26.68 -23.86 -4.83
C THR A 29 -27.04 -23.54 -3.38
N ALA A 30 -27.20 -22.26 -3.03
CA ALA A 30 -27.61 -21.82 -1.69
C ALA A 30 -29.02 -22.32 -1.35
N ARG A 31 -29.97 -22.25 -2.29
CA ARG A 31 -31.32 -22.80 -2.12
C ARG A 31 -31.30 -24.32 -1.97
N ASP A 32 -30.48 -25.01 -2.75
CA ASP A 32 -30.35 -26.46 -2.67
C ASP A 32 -29.70 -26.93 -1.37
N ALA A 33 -28.67 -26.22 -0.90
CA ALA A 33 -28.02 -26.49 0.38
C ALA A 33 -28.98 -26.23 1.55
N SER A 34 -29.67 -25.09 1.54
CA SER A 34 -30.72 -24.77 2.51
C SER A 34 -31.80 -25.86 2.53
N SER A 35 -32.29 -26.28 1.35
CA SER A 35 -33.28 -27.37 1.25
C SER A 35 -32.77 -28.69 1.82
N ARG A 36 -31.50 -29.05 1.59
CA ARG A 36 -30.88 -30.28 2.13
C ARG A 36 -30.73 -30.22 3.65
N VAL A 37 -30.26 -29.10 4.18
CA VAL A 37 -30.10 -28.87 5.62
C VAL A 37 -31.46 -28.95 6.30
N LEU A 38 -32.46 -28.24 5.78
CA LEU A 38 -33.83 -28.28 6.29
C LEU A 38 -34.44 -29.68 6.28
N LYS A 39 -34.24 -30.44 5.20
CA LYS A 39 -34.69 -31.84 5.09
C LYS A 39 -33.97 -32.75 6.07
N GLY A 40 -32.64 -32.64 6.18
CA GLY A 40 -31.83 -33.45 7.09
C GLY A 40 -32.19 -33.21 8.56
N TRP A 41 -32.38 -31.94 8.94
CA TRP A 41 -32.77 -31.56 10.30
C TRP A 41 -34.20 -31.99 10.64
N LYS A 42 -35.16 -31.84 9.72
CA LYS A 42 -36.55 -32.32 9.94
C LYS A 42 -36.64 -33.84 10.09
N LEU A 43 -35.66 -34.59 9.59
CA LEU A 43 -35.57 -36.04 9.83
C LEU A 43 -35.05 -36.37 11.25
N LEU A 44 -34.16 -35.54 11.81
CA LEU A 44 -33.64 -35.70 13.17
C LEU A 44 -34.67 -35.39 14.26
N ASP A 45 -35.62 -34.48 14.00
CA ASP A 45 -36.74 -34.13 14.91
C ASP A 45 -37.54 -35.36 15.36
N SER A 46 -37.69 -36.36 14.48
CA SER A 46 -38.38 -37.62 14.82
C SER A 46 -37.62 -38.52 15.80
N SER A 47 -36.32 -38.28 15.99
CA SER A 47 -35.39 -39.16 16.72
C SER A 47 -34.66 -38.48 17.88
N TYR A 48 -34.72 -37.14 17.97
CA TYR A 48 -34.10 -36.33 19.03
C TYR A 48 -35.19 -35.65 19.87
N GLN A 49 -35.35 -36.05 21.14
CA GLN A 49 -36.28 -35.41 22.08
C GLN A 49 -35.52 -34.84 23.27
N ALA A 50 -35.44 -33.52 23.32
CA ALA A 50 -34.96 -32.76 24.46
C ALA A 50 -35.79 -31.46 24.64
N PRO A 51 -35.85 -30.87 25.85
CA PRO A 51 -36.65 -29.67 26.10
C PRO A 51 -36.31 -28.47 25.21
N GLU A 52 -35.07 -28.39 24.76
CA GLU A 52 -34.53 -27.33 23.89
C GLU A 52 -34.78 -27.56 22.39
N SER A 53 -35.23 -28.74 21.97
CA SER A 53 -35.39 -29.11 20.56
C SER A 53 -36.23 -28.12 19.73
N PRO A 54 -37.36 -27.56 20.23
CA PRO A 54 -38.15 -26.58 19.47
C PRO A 54 -37.39 -25.27 19.16
N ALA A 55 -36.54 -24.81 20.07
CA ALA A 55 -35.75 -23.59 19.87
C ALA A 55 -34.64 -23.81 18.83
N VAL A 56 -34.00 -24.97 18.86
CA VAL A 56 -32.96 -25.34 17.88
C VAL A 56 -33.56 -25.49 16.48
N LEU A 57 -34.76 -26.04 16.36
CA LEU A 57 -35.45 -26.18 15.07
C LEU A 57 -35.87 -24.82 14.49
N ALA A 58 -36.35 -23.90 15.32
CA ALA A 58 -36.70 -22.55 14.89
C ALA A 58 -35.50 -21.80 14.30
N VAL A 59 -34.32 -21.91 14.92
CA VAL A 59 -33.07 -21.33 14.41
C VAL A 59 -32.68 -21.91 13.04
N MET A 60 -32.94 -23.19 12.82
CA MET A 60 -32.63 -23.84 11.53
C MET A 60 -33.62 -23.47 10.42
N ASP A 61 -34.91 -23.27 10.74
CA ASP A 61 -35.89 -22.72 9.80
C ASP A 61 -35.51 -21.26 9.44
N GLU A 62 -35.10 -20.43 10.41
CA GLU A 62 -34.63 -19.05 10.18
C GLU A 62 -33.36 -18.99 9.32
N ALA A 63 -32.41 -19.89 9.55
CA ALA A 63 -31.21 -20.02 8.72
C ALA A 63 -31.54 -20.42 7.27
N ALA A 64 -32.52 -21.30 7.09
CA ALA A 64 -32.97 -21.71 5.77
C ALA A 64 -33.64 -20.56 4.99
N ASP A 65 -34.45 -19.75 5.68
CA ASP A 65 -35.08 -18.54 5.12
C ASP A 65 -34.05 -17.46 4.77
N GLY A 66 -33.01 -17.29 5.59
CA GLY A 66 -31.88 -16.40 5.32
C GLY A 66 -31.13 -16.75 4.03
N ALA A 67 -30.89 -18.04 3.77
CA ALA A 67 -30.25 -18.51 2.54
C ALA A 67 -31.11 -18.26 1.28
N VAL A 68 -32.44 -18.34 1.42
CA VAL A 68 -33.39 -18.02 0.32
C VAL A 68 -33.41 -16.51 0.04
N ALA A 69 -33.34 -15.68 1.08
CA ALA A 69 -33.25 -14.23 0.94
C ALA A 69 -31.93 -13.82 0.23
N TYR A 70 -30.81 -14.40 0.64
CA TYR A 70 -29.51 -14.18 0.00
C TYR A 70 -29.51 -14.59 -1.48
N ALA A 71 -30.05 -15.77 -1.81
CA ALA A 71 -30.17 -16.21 -3.19
C ALA A 71 -31.05 -15.28 -4.05
N SER A 72 -32.07 -14.66 -3.44
CA SER A 72 -32.95 -13.72 -4.16
C SER A 72 -32.25 -12.39 -4.46
N ILE A 73 -31.35 -11.93 -3.58
CA ILE A 73 -30.48 -10.77 -3.83
C ILE A 73 -29.55 -11.03 -5.02
N LEU A 74 -28.91 -12.20 -5.06
CA LEU A 74 -28.04 -12.61 -6.18
C LEU A 74 -28.80 -12.67 -7.53
N ASP A 75 -30.06 -13.10 -7.52
CA ASP A 75 -30.90 -13.10 -8.73
C ASP A 75 -31.24 -11.69 -9.22
N ILE A 76 -31.52 -10.75 -8.31
CA ILE A 76 -31.79 -9.34 -8.66
C ILE A 76 -30.55 -8.69 -9.26
N VAL A 77 -29.39 -8.86 -8.62
CA VAL A 77 -28.12 -8.28 -9.07
C VAL A 77 -27.70 -8.89 -10.41
N SER A 78 -27.74 -10.22 -10.56
CA SER A 78 -27.43 -10.88 -11.85
C SER A 78 -28.41 -10.51 -12.97
N GLY A 79 -29.70 -10.29 -12.64
CA GLY A 79 -30.70 -9.75 -13.55
C GLY A 79 -30.33 -8.37 -14.08
N ALA A 80 -29.96 -7.46 -13.19
CA ALA A 80 -29.56 -6.10 -13.54
C ALA A 80 -28.30 -6.07 -14.42
N LEU A 81 -27.29 -6.88 -14.11
CA LEU A 81 -26.05 -6.98 -14.88
C LEU A 81 -26.27 -7.50 -16.31
N VAL A 82 -27.17 -8.50 -16.49
CA VAL A 82 -27.51 -9.02 -17.82
C VAL A 82 -28.27 -7.99 -18.64
N ALA A 83 -29.24 -7.30 -18.02
CA ALA A 83 -29.99 -6.24 -18.70
C ALA A 83 -29.07 -5.10 -19.17
N PHE A 84 -28.14 -4.68 -18.32
CA PHE A 84 -27.12 -3.69 -18.67
C PHE A 84 -26.23 -4.16 -19.83
N ALA A 85 -25.77 -5.42 -19.81
CA ALA A 85 -24.99 -5.99 -20.90
C ALA A 85 -25.76 -6.02 -22.23
N ASP A 86 -27.06 -6.32 -22.19
CA ASP A 86 -27.93 -6.31 -23.38
C ASP A 86 -28.08 -4.89 -23.96
N ASP A 87 -28.28 -3.87 -23.11
CA ASP A 87 -28.38 -2.47 -23.53
C ASP A 87 -27.07 -1.95 -24.15
N ILE A 88 -25.92 -2.40 -23.62
CA ILE A 88 -24.61 -2.04 -24.16
C ILE A 88 -24.33 -2.71 -25.52
N ASP A 89 -24.78 -3.94 -25.74
CA ASP A 89 -24.65 -4.59 -27.06
C ASP A 89 -25.50 -3.89 -28.12
N VAL A 90 -26.69 -3.42 -27.76
CA VAL A 90 -27.51 -2.57 -28.64
C VAL A 90 -26.77 -1.27 -28.96
N ALA A 91 -26.17 -0.64 -27.95
CA ALA A 91 -25.40 0.59 -28.13
C ALA A 91 -24.18 0.40 -29.07
N LYS A 92 -23.43 -0.69 -28.91
CA LYS A 92 -22.31 -1.05 -29.81
C LYS A 92 -22.75 -1.24 -31.26
N ALA A 93 -23.88 -1.91 -31.48
CA ALA A 93 -24.42 -2.12 -32.82
C ALA A 93 -24.82 -0.78 -33.49
N GLN A 94 -25.38 0.15 -32.71
CA GLN A 94 -25.72 1.50 -33.17
C GLN A 94 -24.47 2.33 -33.51
N LEU A 95 -23.42 2.27 -32.67
CA LEU A 95 -22.13 2.93 -32.94
C LEU A 95 -21.48 2.45 -34.23
N LYS A 96 -21.52 1.15 -34.49
CA LYS A 96 -20.99 0.57 -35.74
C LYS A 96 -21.72 1.13 -36.97
N THR A 97 -23.04 1.31 -36.86
CA THR A 97 -23.85 1.90 -37.94
C THR A 97 -23.53 3.39 -38.11
N ILE A 98 -23.40 4.13 -37.02
CA ILE A 98 -23.02 5.56 -37.02
C ILE A 98 -21.62 5.75 -37.65
N ALA A 99 -20.66 4.89 -37.33
CA ALA A 99 -19.31 4.92 -37.90
C ALA A 99 -19.31 4.71 -39.42
N ALA A 100 -20.15 3.80 -39.92
CA ALA A 100 -20.36 3.61 -41.36
C ALA A 100 -20.99 4.87 -42.00
N ASP A 101 -22.03 5.43 -41.38
CA ASP A 101 -22.71 6.63 -41.87
C ASP A 101 -21.77 7.86 -41.92
N VAL A 102 -20.87 8.00 -40.94
CA VAL A 102 -19.84 9.05 -40.91
C VAL A 102 -18.79 8.86 -42.01
N ALA A 103 -18.40 7.61 -42.31
CA ALA A 103 -17.49 7.30 -43.41
C ALA A 103 -18.12 7.62 -44.78
N ASP A 104 -19.39 7.27 -44.95
CA ASP A 104 -20.16 7.55 -46.16
C ASP A 104 -20.37 9.06 -46.35
N LEU A 105 -20.74 9.79 -45.29
CA LEU A 105 -20.82 11.25 -45.28
C LEU A 105 -19.48 11.89 -45.65
N GLY A 106 -18.39 11.40 -45.05
CA GLY A 106 -17.03 11.86 -45.32
C GLY A 106 -16.59 11.63 -46.77
N THR A 107 -17.12 10.60 -47.43
CA THR A 107 -16.89 10.33 -48.85
C THR A 107 -17.73 11.26 -49.72
N ALA A 108 -19.04 11.36 -49.45
CA ALA A 108 -19.95 12.22 -50.22
C ALA A 108 -19.62 13.72 -50.12
N ALA A 109 -19.05 14.16 -48.99
CA ALA A 109 -18.62 15.55 -48.79
C ALA A 109 -17.38 15.93 -49.62
N ARG A 110 -16.60 14.97 -50.14
CA ARG A 110 -15.43 15.24 -51.00
C ARG A 110 -15.80 15.60 -52.43
N ASP A 111 -17.01 15.25 -52.86
CA ASP A 111 -17.49 15.45 -54.24
C ASP A 111 -18.20 16.80 -54.42
N VAL A 112 -18.19 17.67 -53.40
CA VAL A 112 -18.82 18.99 -53.39
C VAL A 112 -17.86 20.05 -52.84
N ASP A 113 -17.91 21.27 -53.38
CA ASP A 113 -17.00 22.36 -53.01
C ASP A 113 -17.17 22.79 -51.55
N ASP A 114 -18.42 22.92 -51.09
CA ASP A 114 -18.76 23.08 -49.68
C ASP A 114 -19.96 22.19 -49.34
N TRP A 115 -19.75 21.24 -48.43
CA TRP A 115 -20.79 20.27 -48.04
C TRP A 115 -21.92 20.93 -47.25
N GLN A 116 -21.67 22.08 -46.63
CA GLN A 116 -22.67 22.85 -45.86
C GLN A 116 -23.73 23.48 -46.77
N ASP A 117 -23.42 23.69 -48.04
CA ASP A 117 -24.38 24.16 -49.05
C ASP A 117 -25.31 23.04 -49.56
N SER A 118 -25.00 21.78 -49.24
CA SER A 118 -25.84 20.63 -49.58
C SER A 118 -26.83 20.32 -48.46
N SER A 119 -28.09 20.73 -48.64
CA SER A 119 -29.17 20.44 -47.68
C SER A 119 -29.33 18.96 -47.33
N ARG A 120 -28.97 18.06 -48.25
CA ARG A 120 -28.96 16.60 -48.03
C ARG A 120 -27.83 16.15 -47.10
N LEU A 121 -26.61 16.67 -47.28
CA LEU A 121 -25.45 16.29 -46.46
C LEU A 121 -25.56 16.89 -45.05
N VAL A 122 -26.06 18.13 -44.94
CA VAL A 122 -26.38 18.75 -43.65
C VAL A 122 -27.44 17.94 -42.89
N ALA A 123 -28.54 17.56 -43.54
CA ALA A 123 -29.57 16.72 -42.90
C ALA A 123 -29.04 15.34 -42.47
N THR A 124 -28.09 14.77 -43.22
CA THR A 124 -27.43 13.49 -42.87
C THR A 124 -26.52 13.66 -41.66
N ASN A 125 -25.72 14.74 -41.61
CA ASN A 125 -24.86 15.08 -40.48
C ASN A 125 -25.65 15.35 -39.20
N ASP A 126 -26.73 16.13 -39.28
CA ASP A 126 -27.57 16.43 -38.11
C ASP A 126 -28.28 15.17 -37.58
N GLY A 127 -28.66 14.25 -38.47
CA GLY A 127 -29.19 12.94 -38.11
C GLY A 127 -28.18 12.05 -37.38
N ILE A 128 -26.90 12.08 -37.80
CA ILE A 128 -25.80 11.36 -37.13
C ILE A 128 -25.57 11.95 -35.73
N ILE A 129 -25.49 13.27 -35.59
CA ILE A 129 -25.28 13.95 -34.30
C ILE A 129 -26.43 13.64 -33.33
N SER A 130 -27.68 13.68 -33.80
CA SER A 130 -28.86 13.35 -32.99
C SER A 130 -28.84 11.90 -32.47
N ARG A 131 -28.42 10.95 -33.31
CA ARG A 131 -28.28 9.53 -32.94
C ARG A 131 -27.15 9.29 -31.94
N ILE A 132 -26.04 10.03 -32.05
CA ILE A 132 -24.95 9.97 -31.06
C ILE A 132 -25.44 10.49 -29.71
N ALA A 133 -26.18 11.61 -29.68
CA ALA A 133 -26.71 12.15 -28.43
C ALA A 133 -27.74 11.21 -27.76
N GLN A 134 -28.63 10.59 -28.55
CA GLN A 134 -29.59 9.59 -28.04
C GLN A 134 -28.90 8.36 -27.46
N LEU A 135 -27.82 7.91 -28.10
CA LEU A 135 -27.01 6.79 -27.62
C LEU A 135 -26.32 7.10 -26.29
N GLN A 136 -25.76 8.30 -26.13
CA GLN A 136 -25.15 8.74 -24.88
C GLN A 136 -26.16 8.74 -23.72
N THR A 137 -27.38 9.24 -23.98
CA THR A 137 -28.47 9.18 -23.00
C THR A 137 -28.82 7.73 -22.65
N ALA A 138 -28.96 6.85 -23.65
CA ALA A 138 -29.35 5.46 -23.42
C ALA A 138 -28.33 4.67 -22.58
N VAL A 139 -27.02 4.86 -22.82
CA VAL A 139 -25.96 4.22 -22.02
C VAL A 139 -25.98 4.73 -20.58
N THR A 140 -26.14 6.04 -20.40
CA THR A 140 -26.21 6.66 -19.06
C THR A 140 -27.43 6.19 -18.26
N GLU A 141 -28.59 6.05 -18.92
CA GLU A 141 -29.81 5.54 -18.30
C GLU A 141 -29.69 4.05 -17.93
N ALA A 142 -29.08 3.23 -18.79
CA ALA A 142 -28.82 1.81 -18.52
C ALA A 142 -27.92 1.61 -17.29
N GLU A 143 -26.88 2.45 -17.14
CA GLU A 143 -25.98 2.43 -15.99
C GLU A 143 -26.70 2.82 -14.69
N ALA A 144 -27.50 3.90 -14.73
CA ALA A 144 -28.26 4.37 -13.58
C ALA A 144 -29.30 3.34 -13.11
N LEU A 145 -29.96 2.66 -14.05
CA LEU A 145 -30.93 1.59 -13.75
C LEU A 145 -30.26 0.35 -13.13
N CYS A 146 -29.10 -0.06 -13.66
CA CYS A 146 -28.32 -1.16 -13.11
C CYS A 146 -27.89 -0.85 -11.67
N THR A 147 -27.34 0.34 -11.45
CA THR A 147 -26.88 0.81 -10.14
C THR A 147 -28.02 0.91 -9.13
N ALA A 148 -29.18 1.44 -9.54
CA ALA A 148 -30.35 1.54 -8.67
C ALA A 148 -30.91 0.16 -8.26
N ALA A 149 -30.92 -0.80 -9.18
CA ALA A 149 -31.35 -2.17 -8.90
C ALA A 149 -30.42 -2.87 -7.89
N ILE A 150 -29.10 -2.66 -8.03
CA ILE A 150 -28.10 -3.20 -7.12
C ILE A 150 -28.21 -2.57 -5.73
N ARG A 151 -28.33 -1.25 -5.64
CA ARG A 151 -28.49 -0.54 -4.36
C ARG A 151 -29.79 -0.94 -3.64
N GLY A 152 -30.89 -1.03 -4.38
CA GLY A 152 -32.17 -1.50 -3.83
C GLY A 152 -32.10 -2.93 -3.28
N ALA A 153 -31.26 -3.80 -3.85
CA ALA A 153 -31.04 -5.14 -3.34
C ALA A 153 -30.18 -5.15 -2.06
N ALA A 154 -29.26 -4.20 -1.89
CA ALA A 154 -28.42 -4.07 -0.69
C ALA A 154 -29.19 -3.51 0.54
N GLU A 155 -30.22 -2.69 0.28
CA GLU A 155 -31.00 -1.94 1.28
C GLU A 155 -32.32 -2.62 1.74
N ALA A 156 -32.67 -3.80 1.21
CA ALA A 156 -33.91 -4.49 1.58
C ALA A 156 -33.98 -4.82 3.10
N PRO A 157 -35.17 -4.76 3.75
CA PRO A 157 -35.28 -4.79 5.21
C PRO A 157 -34.69 -6.05 5.85
N ARG A 158 -33.61 -5.87 6.61
CA ARG A 158 -32.95 -6.90 7.41
C ARG A 158 -33.65 -6.99 8.77
N THR A 159 -34.68 -7.84 8.90
CA THR A 159 -35.35 -8.06 10.19
C THR A 159 -34.55 -9.04 11.05
N ASP A 160 -34.04 -8.54 12.18
CA ASP A 160 -33.24 -9.20 13.23
C ASP A 160 -34.13 -10.15 14.08
N PRO A 161 -33.70 -11.39 14.41
CA PRO A 161 -32.54 -11.71 15.25
C PRO A 161 -31.53 -12.59 14.51
N THR A 162 -30.62 -11.99 13.76
CA THR A 162 -29.72 -12.69 12.85
C THR A 162 -28.24 -12.38 13.04
N THR A 163 -27.84 -11.48 13.94
CA THR A 163 -26.39 -11.22 14.13
C THR A 163 -25.64 -12.45 14.64
N GLN A 164 -26.22 -13.21 15.59
CA GLN A 164 -25.51 -14.34 16.20
C GLN A 164 -25.53 -15.62 15.33
N ALA A 165 -26.58 -15.84 14.54
CA ALA A 165 -26.64 -16.94 13.58
C ALA A 165 -25.81 -16.66 12.31
N ARG A 166 -25.69 -15.38 11.92
CA ARG A 166 -24.90 -14.95 10.77
C ARG A 166 -23.40 -15.09 11.03
N ASP A 167 -22.91 -14.74 12.22
CA ASP A 167 -21.50 -14.96 12.57
C ASP A 167 -21.19 -16.46 12.66
N MET A 168 -22.10 -17.26 13.21
CA MET A 168 -21.93 -18.72 13.26
C MET A 168 -21.98 -19.39 11.88
N ILE A 169 -22.76 -18.89 10.91
CA ILE A 169 -22.84 -19.43 9.54
C ILE A 169 -21.74 -18.88 8.64
N ALA A 170 -21.32 -17.62 8.82
CA ALA A 170 -20.15 -17.03 8.17
C ALA A 170 -18.86 -17.74 8.61
N ASP A 171 -18.77 -18.16 9.88
CA ASP A 171 -17.69 -19.02 10.37
C ASP A 171 -17.80 -20.47 9.90
N LEU A 172 -19.03 -21.00 9.72
CA LEU A 172 -19.21 -22.39 9.26
C LEU A 172 -19.02 -22.56 7.74
N PHE A 173 -19.20 -21.50 6.93
CA PHE A 173 -19.22 -21.58 5.46
C PHE A 173 -18.51 -20.44 4.70
N GLY A 174 -17.97 -19.41 5.36
CA GLY A 174 -17.00 -18.47 4.77
C GLY A 174 -17.54 -17.34 3.89
N PHE A 175 -18.67 -16.70 4.21
CA PHE A 175 -19.20 -15.56 3.43
C PHE A 175 -19.48 -14.32 4.29
N SER A 176 -18.81 -13.18 3.98
CA SER A 176 -19.07 -11.85 4.54
C SER A 176 -19.53 -10.87 3.45
N SER A 177 -20.50 -10.00 3.78
CA SER A 177 -21.31 -9.15 2.89
C SER A 177 -20.64 -7.87 2.37
N ASP A 178 -19.43 -7.56 2.81
CA ASP A 178 -18.81 -6.26 2.52
C ASP A 178 -18.06 -6.27 1.16
N ARG A 179 -17.60 -7.46 0.75
CA ARG A 179 -16.88 -7.70 -0.52
C ARG A 179 -17.69 -7.40 -1.79
N HIS A 180 -19.01 -7.33 -1.72
CA HIS A 180 -19.87 -7.11 -2.90
C HIS A 180 -20.21 -5.64 -3.15
N VAL A 181 -20.24 -4.80 -2.12
CA VAL A 181 -20.49 -3.36 -2.27
C VAL A 181 -19.21 -2.67 -2.77
N ASP A 182 -18.06 -3.04 -2.24
CA ASP A 182 -16.76 -2.50 -2.64
C ASP A 182 -16.39 -2.86 -4.08
N ARG A 183 -16.74 -4.06 -4.54
CA ARG A 183 -16.52 -4.54 -5.91
C ARG A 183 -17.40 -3.85 -6.95
N ILE A 184 -18.60 -3.41 -6.56
CA ILE A 184 -19.55 -2.70 -7.43
C ILE A 184 -19.11 -1.23 -7.60
N GLU A 185 -18.56 -0.62 -6.55
CA GLU A 185 -17.98 0.72 -6.62
C GLU A 185 -16.65 0.75 -7.41
N GLU A 186 -15.84 -0.30 -7.34
CA GLU A 186 -14.68 -0.54 -8.22
C GLU A 186 -15.05 -0.67 -9.71
N LEU A 187 -16.16 -1.37 -10.02
CA LEU A 187 -16.64 -1.57 -11.39
C LEU A 187 -17.28 -0.31 -11.99
N LEU A 188 -17.92 0.53 -11.16
CA LEU A 188 -18.43 1.86 -11.56
C LEU A 188 -17.30 2.88 -11.72
N ALA A 189 -16.20 2.76 -10.96
CA ALA A 189 -14.98 3.56 -11.18
C ALA A 189 -14.25 3.15 -12.47
N GLY A 190 -14.35 1.89 -12.88
CA GLY A 190 -13.85 1.33 -14.15
C GLY A 190 -14.69 1.63 -15.39
N ALA A 191 -15.81 2.36 -15.30
CA ALA A 191 -16.54 2.86 -16.47
C ALA A 191 -15.71 3.89 -17.30
N ALA A 192 -14.56 4.32 -16.77
CA ALA A 192 -13.51 5.01 -17.48
C ALA A 192 -12.31 4.07 -17.73
N ASP A 193 -12.23 3.48 -18.93
CA ASP A 193 -11.05 2.91 -19.63
C ASP A 193 -10.94 1.36 -19.78
N PRO A 194 -10.74 0.78 -20.99
CA PRO A 194 -10.90 -0.66 -21.29
C PRO A 194 -9.74 -1.62 -20.95
N TYR A 195 -8.74 -1.26 -20.14
CA TYR A 195 -7.51 -2.08 -19.93
C TYR A 195 -7.58 -3.09 -18.76
N SER A 196 -8.75 -3.36 -18.19
CA SER A 196 -8.81 -3.75 -16.78
C SER A 196 -9.13 -5.22 -16.45
N THR A 197 -9.75 -6.06 -17.30
CA THR A 197 -10.29 -7.36 -16.83
C THR A 197 -9.26 -8.48 -16.55
N ALA A 198 -8.17 -8.60 -17.32
CA ALA A 198 -7.08 -9.55 -17.02
C ALA A 198 -6.15 -9.04 -15.91
N MET A 199 -6.08 -7.72 -15.76
CA MET A 199 -5.45 -7.03 -14.66
C MET A 199 -6.24 -7.31 -13.38
N TYR A 200 -7.57 -7.22 -13.39
CA TYR A 200 -8.45 -7.41 -12.23
C TYR A 200 -8.35 -8.79 -11.56
N GLY A 201 -8.08 -9.89 -12.27
CA GLY A 201 -7.95 -11.22 -11.62
C GLY A 201 -6.64 -11.42 -10.84
N HIS A 202 -5.55 -10.82 -11.32
CA HIS A 202 -4.26 -10.85 -10.62
C HIS A 202 -4.17 -9.69 -9.61
N LEU A 203 -4.69 -8.51 -9.97
CA LEU A 203 -4.97 -7.42 -9.04
C LEU A 203 -5.95 -7.83 -7.95
N GLU A 204 -6.81 -8.84 -8.12
CA GLU A 204 -7.65 -9.37 -7.05
C GLU A 204 -6.86 -10.19 -6.04
N LEU A 205 -5.92 -11.04 -6.47
CA LEU A 205 -5.01 -11.73 -5.56
C LEU A 205 -4.10 -10.72 -4.83
N LEU A 206 -3.68 -9.67 -5.53
CA LEU A 206 -2.84 -8.59 -4.98
C LEU A 206 -3.65 -7.66 -4.07
N ARG A 207 -4.89 -7.31 -4.44
CA ARG A 207 -5.84 -6.49 -3.65
C ARG A 207 -6.35 -7.25 -2.45
N ASP A 208 -6.73 -8.51 -2.61
CA ASP A 208 -7.13 -9.35 -1.49
C ASP A 208 -5.92 -9.59 -0.56
N GLY A 209 -4.69 -9.65 -1.09
CA GLY A 209 -3.47 -9.57 -0.28
C GLY A 209 -3.32 -8.24 0.47
N MET A 210 -3.46 -7.10 -0.24
CA MET A 210 -3.46 -5.74 0.33
C MET A 210 -4.56 -5.52 1.39
N VAL A 211 -5.69 -6.22 1.31
CA VAL A 211 -6.87 -6.03 2.16
C VAL A 211 -6.98 -7.07 3.30
N SER A 212 -6.55 -8.32 3.10
CA SER A 212 -6.77 -9.43 4.06
C SER A 212 -5.61 -9.71 5.01
N GLY A 213 -4.41 -9.23 4.70
CA GLY A 213 -3.24 -9.35 5.58
C GLY A 213 -2.64 -10.76 5.72
N THR A 214 -3.12 -11.76 4.95
CA THR A 214 -2.59 -13.13 5.00
C THR A 214 -2.66 -13.81 3.63
N TYR A 215 -1.51 -14.26 3.10
CA TYR A 215 -1.46 -15.08 1.90
C TYR A 215 -0.25 -16.02 1.90
N ASP A 216 -0.40 -17.12 1.18
CA ASP A 216 0.67 -18.07 0.90
C ASP A 216 1.53 -17.49 -0.23
N GLY A 217 2.72 -16.98 0.12
CA GLY A 217 3.61 -16.34 -0.84
C GLY A 217 4.06 -17.28 -1.96
N ASP A 218 4.15 -18.58 -1.70
CA ASP A 218 4.46 -19.58 -2.73
C ASP A 218 3.31 -19.76 -3.72
N ALA A 219 2.07 -19.73 -3.25
CA ALA A 219 0.90 -19.73 -4.14
C ALA A 219 0.86 -18.46 -5.02
N VAL A 220 1.22 -17.29 -4.45
CA VAL A 220 1.35 -16.04 -5.20
C VAL A 220 2.49 -16.13 -6.23
N PHE A 221 3.63 -16.74 -5.85
CA PHE A 221 4.74 -16.95 -6.76
C PHE A 221 4.40 -17.91 -7.90
N GLU A 222 3.73 -19.02 -7.62
CA GLU A 222 3.25 -19.95 -8.66
C GLU A 222 2.27 -19.29 -9.63
N ALA A 223 1.40 -18.40 -9.13
CA ALA A 223 0.49 -17.61 -9.96
C ALA A 223 1.28 -16.61 -10.82
N PHE A 224 2.27 -15.92 -10.22
CA PHE A 224 3.16 -15.00 -10.91
C PHE A 224 3.92 -15.69 -12.06
N GLN A 225 4.41 -16.91 -11.85
CA GLN A 225 5.12 -17.69 -12.88
C GLN A 225 4.25 -18.06 -14.11
N ARG A 226 2.92 -17.97 -13.99
CA ARG A 226 1.98 -18.24 -15.09
C ARG A 226 1.69 -17.00 -15.93
N LEU A 227 2.15 -15.82 -15.51
CA LEU A 227 1.99 -14.57 -16.23
C LEU A 227 2.85 -14.52 -17.49
N THR A 228 2.32 -13.88 -18.54
CA THR A 228 3.12 -13.50 -19.71
C THR A 228 3.99 -12.27 -19.38
N PRO A 229 5.08 -12.03 -20.13
CA PRO A 229 5.90 -10.83 -19.95
C PRO A 229 5.11 -9.51 -20.04
N GLU A 230 4.09 -9.44 -20.89
CA GLU A 230 3.20 -8.29 -21.01
C GLU A 230 2.36 -8.09 -19.74
N GLN A 231 1.87 -9.18 -19.13
CA GLN A 231 1.12 -9.11 -17.88
C GLN A 231 2.00 -8.70 -16.70
N VAL A 232 3.25 -9.17 -16.65
CA VAL A 232 4.24 -8.72 -15.66
C VAL A 232 4.52 -7.22 -15.82
N ALA A 233 4.69 -6.74 -17.05
CA ALA A 233 4.90 -5.31 -17.32
C ALA A 233 3.69 -4.45 -16.92
N ASN A 234 2.46 -4.93 -17.15
CA ASN A 234 1.25 -4.24 -16.73
C ASN A 234 1.13 -4.19 -15.19
N LEU A 235 1.51 -5.27 -14.50
CA LEU A 235 1.54 -5.30 -13.04
C LEU A 235 2.56 -4.31 -12.48
N GLU A 236 3.76 -4.26 -13.05
CA GLU A 236 4.77 -3.27 -12.68
C GLU A 236 4.26 -1.84 -12.91
N GLN A 237 3.63 -1.58 -14.05
CA GLN A 237 3.03 -0.28 -14.35
C GLN A 237 1.93 0.10 -13.34
N TYR A 238 1.13 -0.88 -12.90
CA TYR A 238 0.11 -0.66 -11.87
C TYR A 238 0.74 -0.29 -10.53
N LEU A 239 1.71 -1.07 -10.04
CA LEU A 239 2.43 -0.78 -8.79
C LEU A 239 3.07 0.61 -8.83
N GLY A 240 3.73 0.94 -9.94
CA GLY A 240 4.30 2.27 -10.17
C GLY A 240 3.26 3.40 -10.15
N SER A 241 2.04 3.13 -10.65
CA SER A 241 0.93 4.08 -10.69
C SER A 241 0.30 4.29 -9.30
N VAL A 242 0.14 3.23 -8.49
CA VAL A 242 -0.31 3.31 -7.08
C VAL A 242 0.64 4.20 -6.29
N HIS A 243 1.94 4.02 -6.50
CA HIS A 243 2.97 4.87 -5.93
C HIS A 243 2.86 6.33 -6.39
N ALA A 244 2.59 6.56 -7.68
CA ALA A 244 2.41 7.92 -8.24
C ALA A 244 1.13 8.61 -7.74
N MET A 245 0.13 7.85 -7.31
CA MET A 245 -1.12 8.36 -6.70
C MET A 245 -0.98 8.65 -5.20
N GLY A 246 0.19 8.41 -4.59
CA GLY A 246 0.43 8.66 -3.16
C GLY A 246 -0.09 7.56 -2.23
N HIS A 247 -0.33 6.35 -2.76
CA HIS A 247 -0.78 5.18 -2.01
C HIS A 247 0.36 4.16 -1.82
N SER A 248 1.57 4.66 -1.59
CA SER A 248 2.75 3.82 -1.42
C SER A 248 2.71 2.95 -0.16
N ASP A 249 1.89 3.32 0.83
CA ASP A 249 1.56 2.52 2.02
C ASP A 249 0.92 1.17 1.66
N LEU A 250 0.06 1.14 0.63
CA LEU A 250 -0.53 -0.09 0.11
C LEU A 250 0.53 -0.97 -0.58
N VAL A 251 1.41 -0.36 -1.37
CA VAL A 251 2.52 -1.07 -2.03
C VAL A 251 3.51 -1.62 -1.00
N ALA A 252 3.79 -0.86 0.06
CA ALA A 252 4.65 -1.27 1.16
C ALA A 252 4.08 -2.46 1.93
N THR A 253 2.78 -2.41 2.26
CA THR A 253 2.08 -3.50 2.94
C THR A 253 2.08 -4.77 2.07
N PHE A 254 1.81 -4.62 0.77
CA PHE A 254 1.86 -5.71 -0.19
C PHE A 254 3.27 -6.30 -0.35
N SER A 255 4.28 -5.46 -0.58
CA SER A 255 5.68 -5.90 -0.71
C SER A 255 6.13 -6.65 0.53
N SER A 256 5.86 -6.10 1.72
CA SER A 256 6.18 -6.72 3.01
C SER A 256 5.61 -8.12 3.14
N GLN A 257 4.31 -8.30 2.93
CA GLN A 257 3.67 -9.61 3.09
C GLN A 257 4.13 -10.59 2.00
N LEU A 258 4.41 -10.10 0.79
CA LEU A 258 4.85 -10.94 -0.32
C LEU A 258 6.22 -11.49 -0.04
N LEU A 259 7.16 -10.60 0.25
CA LEU A 259 8.53 -10.98 0.57
C LEU A 259 8.60 -11.87 1.82
N ALA A 260 7.76 -11.64 2.83
CA ALA A 260 7.67 -12.50 4.01
C ALA A 260 7.13 -13.92 3.68
N GLY A 261 6.23 -14.03 2.71
CA GLY A 261 5.56 -15.28 2.36
C GLY A 261 6.33 -16.21 1.40
N LEU A 262 7.37 -15.73 0.72
CA LEU A 262 8.15 -16.52 -0.23
C LEU A 262 9.11 -17.47 0.50
N GLU A 263 9.22 -18.73 0.06
CA GLU A 263 10.06 -19.71 0.77
C GLU A 263 11.58 -19.50 0.58
N THR A 264 12.03 -18.99 -0.57
CA THR A 264 13.45 -19.04 -0.98
C THR A 264 13.99 -17.71 -1.50
N GLU A 265 15.31 -17.51 -1.36
CA GLU A 265 16.04 -16.37 -1.93
C GLU A 265 15.84 -16.24 -3.44
N SER A 266 15.75 -17.38 -4.15
CA SER A 266 15.55 -17.38 -5.60
C SER A 266 14.17 -16.84 -6.00
N GLN A 267 13.13 -17.09 -5.20
CA GLN A 267 11.80 -16.56 -5.44
C GLN A 267 11.76 -15.05 -5.20
N VAL A 268 12.35 -14.60 -4.08
CA VAL A 268 12.50 -13.18 -3.74
C VAL A 268 13.19 -12.44 -4.88
N ARG A 269 14.35 -12.96 -5.33
CA ARG A 269 15.10 -12.40 -6.47
C ARG A 269 14.25 -12.29 -7.73
N THR A 270 13.56 -13.37 -8.07
CA THR A 270 12.71 -13.42 -9.27
C THR A 270 11.58 -12.39 -9.21
N MET A 271 10.95 -12.21 -8.05
CA MET A 271 9.88 -11.23 -7.87
C MET A 271 10.41 -9.80 -8.03
N ILE A 272 11.51 -9.45 -7.37
CA ILE A 272 12.07 -8.08 -7.40
C ILE A 272 12.63 -7.73 -8.78
N ASP A 273 13.34 -8.66 -9.43
CA ASP A 273 13.87 -8.45 -10.78
C ASP A 273 12.74 -8.23 -11.80
N SER A 274 11.57 -8.84 -11.56
CA SER A 274 10.42 -8.74 -12.46
C SER A 274 9.47 -7.58 -12.14
N LEU A 275 9.41 -7.19 -10.86
CA LEU A 275 8.55 -6.11 -10.34
C LEU A 275 9.39 -5.14 -9.49
N PRO A 276 10.23 -4.29 -10.11
CA PRO A 276 11.07 -3.35 -9.38
C PRO A 276 10.31 -2.38 -8.45
N SER A 277 9.03 -2.11 -8.70
CA SER A 277 8.19 -1.28 -7.82
C SER A 277 7.87 -1.91 -6.46
N LEU A 278 8.28 -3.16 -6.22
CA LEU A 278 8.28 -3.78 -4.89
C LEU A 278 9.38 -3.22 -3.98
N GLU A 279 10.39 -2.58 -4.55
CA GLU A 279 11.46 -1.90 -3.83
C GLU A 279 11.15 -0.41 -3.70
N PRO A 280 11.67 0.26 -2.65
CA PRO A 280 11.47 1.68 -2.51
C PRO A 280 12.17 2.43 -3.66
N LYS A 281 11.53 3.48 -4.17
CA LYS A 281 12.08 4.31 -5.24
C LYS A 281 13.38 4.97 -4.79
N VAL A 282 14.37 4.92 -5.67
CA VAL A 282 15.72 5.46 -5.48
C VAL A 282 15.99 6.67 -6.38
N SER A 283 17.09 7.37 -6.10
CA SER A 283 17.60 8.45 -6.94
C SER A 283 18.10 7.91 -8.30
N ASP A 284 18.05 8.74 -9.35
CA ASP A 284 18.63 8.44 -10.66
C ASP A 284 20.17 8.26 -10.61
N GLU A 285 20.81 8.67 -9.51
CA GLU A 285 22.25 8.49 -9.25
C GLU A 285 22.60 7.08 -8.75
N VAL A 286 21.61 6.30 -8.28
CA VAL A 286 21.79 4.89 -7.96
C VAL A 286 22.02 4.11 -9.26
N THR A 287 23.09 3.33 -9.32
CA THR A 287 23.46 2.60 -10.53
C THR A 287 23.15 1.12 -10.47
N GLY A 288 22.81 0.61 -9.27
CA GLY A 288 22.43 -0.78 -9.10
C GLY A 288 22.02 -1.13 -7.68
N TRP A 289 21.80 -2.44 -7.50
CA TRP A 289 21.45 -3.06 -6.23
C TRP A 289 22.41 -4.22 -5.97
N VAL A 290 22.89 -4.35 -4.73
CA VAL A 290 23.78 -5.46 -4.31
C VAL A 290 23.14 -6.23 -3.16
N ALA A 291 23.19 -7.55 -3.24
CA ALA A 291 22.74 -8.40 -2.14
C ALA A 291 23.68 -8.24 -0.94
N ALA A 292 23.13 -7.80 0.19
CA ALA A 292 23.88 -7.71 1.43
C ALA A 292 24.25 -9.10 1.96
N ASP A 293 25.47 -9.23 2.49
CA ASP A 293 25.95 -10.46 3.11
C ASP A 293 25.25 -10.66 4.47
N ARG A 294 24.29 -11.60 4.52
CA ARG A 294 23.47 -11.87 5.70
C ARG A 294 24.29 -12.16 6.96
N GLU A 295 25.40 -12.89 6.85
CA GLU A 295 26.24 -13.17 8.01
C GLU A 295 26.89 -11.88 8.53
N LYS A 296 27.39 -11.03 7.63
CA LYS A 296 27.97 -9.73 8.01
C LYS A 296 26.93 -8.79 8.60
N ILE A 297 25.74 -8.70 8.01
CA ILE A 297 24.65 -7.86 8.52
C ILE A 297 24.28 -8.26 9.95
N MET A 298 24.01 -9.55 10.18
CA MET A 298 23.57 -10.01 11.49
C MET A 298 24.68 -9.97 12.54
N LYS A 299 25.93 -10.23 12.15
CA LYS A 299 27.09 -10.06 13.05
C LYS A 299 27.32 -8.59 13.38
N GLY A 300 27.14 -7.68 12.42
CA GLY A 300 27.16 -6.24 12.63
C GLY A 300 26.09 -5.82 13.64
N LEU A 301 24.85 -6.27 13.44
CA LEU A 301 23.74 -5.99 14.34
C LEU A 301 23.95 -6.53 15.76
N GLU A 302 24.44 -7.76 15.90
CA GLU A 302 24.76 -8.35 17.21
C GLU A 302 25.75 -7.48 17.99
N ASN A 303 26.71 -6.88 17.28
CA ASN A 303 27.73 -5.99 17.82
C ASN A 303 27.42 -4.51 17.60
N ALA A 304 26.17 -4.15 17.27
CA ALA A 304 25.81 -2.82 16.81
C ALA A 304 26.31 -1.72 17.76
N GLN A 305 27.00 -0.73 17.19
CA GLN A 305 27.42 0.49 17.87
C GLN A 305 26.85 1.70 17.12
N TYR A 306 26.74 2.85 17.78
CA TYR A 306 26.15 4.03 17.14
C TYR A 306 27.04 4.58 16.01
N GLU A 307 28.31 4.19 15.95
CA GLU A 307 29.23 4.48 14.84
C GLU A 307 28.88 3.75 13.54
N ASP A 308 28.06 2.70 13.61
CA ASP A 308 27.53 2.05 12.40
C ASP A 308 26.56 2.96 11.63
N VAL A 309 26.00 3.99 12.28
CA VAL A 309 25.07 4.95 11.68
C VAL A 309 25.85 5.99 10.88
N ASN A 310 25.90 5.77 9.57
CA ASN A 310 26.54 6.66 8.62
C ASN A 310 25.59 6.95 7.46
N GLN A 311 25.14 8.20 7.38
CA GLN A 311 24.21 8.68 6.35
C GLN A 311 24.92 8.88 5.01
N GLY A 312 24.31 8.37 3.93
CA GLY A 312 24.66 8.72 2.56
C GLY A 312 23.80 9.85 2.00
N ALA A 313 23.27 9.66 0.78
CA ALA A 313 22.60 10.73 0.03
C ALA A 313 21.13 11.03 0.46
N GLY A 314 20.59 10.37 1.49
CA GLY A 314 19.15 10.30 1.81
C GLY A 314 18.48 11.56 2.39
N GLN A 315 19.21 12.55 2.90
CA GLN A 315 18.65 13.74 3.61
C GLN A 315 17.60 13.43 4.71
N ASP A 316 17.73 12.25 5.28
CA ASP A 316 16.93 11.60 6.31
C ASP A 316 17.63 11.64 7.69
N CYS A 317 18.38 12.70 7.97
CA CYS A 317 19.22 12.79 9.17
C CYS A 317 18.43 12.65 10.48
N TRP A 318 17.17 13.08 10.48
CA TRP A 318 16.26 12.92 11.60
C TRP A 318 16.01 11.45 11.96
N LEU A 319 15.88 10.57 10.95
CA LEU A 319 15.65 9.14 11.13
C LEU A 319 16.92 8.46 11.66
N LEU A 320 18.06 8.71 11.01
CA LEU A 320 19.32 8.09 11.39
C LEU A 320 19.83 8.59 12.75
N ALA A 321 19.64 9.87 13.08
CA ALA A 321 19.91 10.37 14.42
C ALA A 321 18.99 9.72 15.46
N GLY A 322 17.71 9.55 15.15
CA GLY A 322 16.76 8.81 15.99
C GLY A 322 17.20 7.38 16.24
N LEU A 323 17.63 6.67 15.19
CA LEU A 323 18.13 5.30 15.27
C LEU A 323 19.42 5.21 16.10
N GLY A 324 20.36 6.14 15.90
CA GLY A 324 21.57 6.25 16.72
C GLY A 324 21.26 6.50 18.20
N ALA A 325 20.37 7.46 18.48
CA ALA A 325 19.90 7.76 19.84
C ALA A 325 19.23 6.55 20.50
N ALA A 326 18.40 5.83 19.75
CA ALA A 326 17.73 4.63 20.22
C ALA A 326 18.71 3.48 20.48
N LEU A 327 19.76 3.35 19.67
CA LEU A 327 20.82 2.35 19.88
C LEU A 327 21.64 2.66 21.14
N VAL A 328 21.94 3.93 21.42
CA VAL A 328 22.61 4.38 22.66
C VAL A 328 21.80 3.98 23.88
N SER A 329 20.53 4.37 23.93
CA SER A 329 19.72 4.24 25.14
C SER A 329 18.99 2.90 25.27
N ARG A 330 18.75 2.21 24.15
CA ARG A 330 17.91 0.99 24.06
C ARG A 330 18.48 -0.03 23.06
N PRO A 331 19.75 -0.46 23.20
CA PRO A 331 20.41 -1.26 22.18
C PRO A 331 19.73 -2.60 21.90
N GLN A 332 19.16 -3.23 22.92
CA GLN A 332 18.46 -4.50 22.74
C GLN A 332 17.20 -4.34 21.89
N GLN A 333 16.44 -3.24 22.05
CA GLN A 333 15.26 -3.00 21.23
C GLN A 333 15.63 -2.86 19.75
N ILE A 334 16.68 -2.09 19.43
CA ILE A 334 17.13 -1.95 18.03
C ILE A 334 17.57 -3.28 17.43
N LYS A 335 18.24 -4.13 18.21
CA LYS A 335 18.61 -5.49 17.78
C LYS A 335 17.38 -6.37 17.55
N ASP A 336 16.39 -6.29 18.44
CA ASP A 336 15.15 -7.06 18.34
C ASP A 336 14.25 -6.55 17.21
N ASN A 337 14.37 -5.28 16.82
CA ASN A 337 13.60 -4.69 15.72
C ASN A 337 13.98 -5.28 14.35
N ILE A 338 15.12 -5.96 14.18
CA ILE A 338 15.53 -6.51 12.88
C ILE A 338 15.64 -8.03 12.97
N THR A 339 14.84 -8.72 12.15
CA THR A 339 14.88 -10.18 12.00
C THR A 339 15.29 -10.55 10.59
N ALA A 340 16.35 -11.35 10.44
CA ALA A 340 16.75 -11.90 9.14
C ALA A 340 16.02 -13.22 8.85
N ASN A 341 15.31 -13.26 7.73
CA ASN A 341 14.50 -14.40 7.31
C ASN A 341 15.34 -15.45 6.56
N ALA A 342 14.81 -16.67 6.46
CA ALA A 342 15.50 -17.78 5.79
C ALA A 342 15.57 -17.61 4.26
N ASN A 343 14.68 -16.80 3.69
CA ASN A 343 14.60 -16.50 2.27
C ASN A 343 15.44 -15.27 1.85
N GLY A 344 16.35 -14.81 2.71
CA GLY A 344 17.24 -13.66 2.45
C GLY A 344 16.61 -12.28 2.59
N THR A 345 15.34 -12.19 3.00
CA THR A 345 14.70 -10.91 3.37
C THR A 345 14.97 -10.54 4.83
N TYR A 346 14.65 -9.31 5.19
CA TYR A 346 14.71 -8.82 6.56
C TYR A 346 13.37 -8.19 6.95
N THR A 347 12.84 -8.58 8.11
CA THR A 347 11.68 -7.94 8.71
C THR A 347 12.15 -6.94 9.75
N VAL A 348 11.75 -5.69 9.58
CA VAL A 348 12.09 -4.57 10.47
C VAL A 348 10.82 -4.07 11.15
N THR A 349 10.86 -3.93 12.47
CA THR A 349 9.79 -3.30 13.26
C THR A 349 10.03 -1.80 13.33
N LEU A 350 9.07 -1.03 12.84
CA LEU A 350 9.00 0.43 12.97
C LEU A 350 7.77 0.80 13.80
N TYR A 351 7.72 2.03 14.29
CA TYR A 351 6.65 2.49 15.15
C TYR A 351 6.02 3.80 14.66
N PRO A 352 5.50 3.85 13.41
CA PRO A 352 4.72 5.01 12.98
C PRO A 352 3.55 5.24 13.94
N ASP A 353 3.34 6.50 14.34
CA ASP A 353 2.32 6.89 15.32
C ASP A 353 2.38 6.09 16.64
N GLY A 354 3.58 5.64 17.04
CA GLY A 354 3.80 4.83 18.24
C GLY A 354 3.37 3.36 18.12
N LYS A 355 2.92 2.90 16.95
CA LYS A 355 2.40 1.54 16.75
C LYS A 355 3.42 0.64 16.07
N ALA A 356 3.80 -0.44 16.74
CA ALA A 356 4.65 -1.49 16.18
C ALA A 356 4.06 -2.02 14.85
N THR A 357 4.83 -1.88 13.78
CA THR A 357 4.48 -2.22 12.41
C THR A 357 5.69 -2.90 11.77
N GLU A 358 5.51 -4.15 11.35
CA GLU A 358 6.56 -4.95 10.71
C GLU A 358 6.56 -4.74 9.20
N VAL A 359 7.76 -4.53 8.65
CA VAL A 359 8.00 -4.32 7.22
C VAL A 359 9.07 -5.27 6.78
N THR A 360 8.77 -6.13 5.81
CA THR A 360 9.74 -7.03 5.22
C THR A 360 10.28 -6.43 3.93
N VAL A 361 11.60 -6.33 3.84
CA VAL A 361 12.32 -5.86 2.65
C VAL A 361 13.32 -6.90 2.19
N SER A 362 13.69 -6.87 0.92
CA SER A 362 14.77 -7.74 0.44
C SER A 362 16.12 -7.32 1.03
N GLY A 363 17.07 -8.24 1.01
CA GLY A 363 18.46 -7.97 1.38
C GLY A 363 19.26 -7.17 0.35
N ASP A 364 18.67 -6.73 -0.76
CA ASP A 364 19.37 -5.92 -1.75
C ASP A 364 19.47 -4.45 -1.30
N VAL A 365 20.65 -3.84 -1.42
CA VAL A 365 20.94 -2.45 -1.03
C VAL A 365 21.33 -1.64 -2.26
N ALA A 366 20.79 -0.43 -2.37
CA ALA A 366 21.05 0.50 -3.46
C ALA A 366 22.49 1.02 -3.42
N VAL A 367 23.20 0.97 -4.55
CA VAL A 367 24.61 1.35 -4.65
C VAL A 367 24.90 2.33 -5.78
N ASP A 368 26.00 3.07 -5.63
CA ASP A 368 26.55 3.93 -6.67
C ASP A 368 27.36 3.14 -7.72
N GLY A 369 28.02 3.85 -8.64
CA GLY A 369 28.83 3.24 -9.71
C GLY A 369 30.12 2.55 -9.24
N GLU A 370 30.54 2.77 -8.00
CA GLU A 370 31.70 2.14 -7.36
C GLU A 370 31.29 0.88 -6.58
N GLY A 371 29.98 0.69 -6.35
CA GLY A 371 29.42 -0.43 -5.59
C GLY A 371 29.25 -0.12 -4.10
N ASP A 372 29.44 1.14 -3.71
CA ASP A 372 29.28 1.65 -2.36
C ASP A 372 27.79 1.90 -2.08
N ALA A 373 27.36 1.68 -0.83
CA ALA A 373 25.99 1.98 -0.41
C ALA A 373 25.67 3.46 -0.67
N PHE A 374 24.62 3.74 -1.44
CA PHE A 374 24.29 5.10 -1.87
C PHE A 374 23.61 5.92 -0.76
N TYR A 375 22.82 5.24 0.08
CA TYR A 375 22.15 5.81 1.25
C TYR A 375 22.94 5.46 2.52
N ALA A 376 22.31 4.99 3.59
CA ALA A 376 23.04 4.59 4.79
C ALA A 376 23.94 3.37 4.53
N GLY A 377 25.13 3.36 5.14
CA GLY A 377 26.11 2.29 4.97
C GLY A 377 27.21 2.28 6.02
N GLY A 378 28.27 1.56 5.72
CA GLY A 378 29.50 1.51 6.51
C GLY A 378 30.28 2.82 6.48
N PRO A 379 31.48 2.84 7.09
CA PRO A 379 32.29 4.04 7.17
C PRO A 379 32.78 4.54 5.79
N LEU A 380 33.23 5.80 5.65
CA LEU A 380 33.57 6.41 4.36
C LEU A 380 34.62 5.61 3.57
N GLU A 381 35.47 4.85 4.26
CA GLU A 381 36.52 4.05 3.64
C GLU A 381 36.02 2.82 2.91
N ASP A 382 34.86 2.27 3.29
CA ASP A 382 34.30 1.06 2.68
C ASP A 382 32.85 1.19 2.19
N GLN A 383 32.09 2.13 2.75
CA GLN A 383 30.66 2.40 2.54
C GLN A 383 29.84 1.13 2.30
N ALA A 384 30.20 0.04 2.98
CA ALA A 384 29.65 -1.25 2.70
C ALA A 384 28.21 -1.35 3.22
N PRO A 385 27.29 -2.05 2.55
CA PRO A 385 25.96 -2.33 3.10
C PRO A 385 26.05 -2.92 4.52
N ASN A 386 25.31 -2.32 5.45
CA ASN A 386 25.27 -2.74 6.85
C ASN A 386 23.81 -2.85 7.35
N TRP A 387 23.62 -3.15 8.64
CA TRP A 387 22.29 -3.29 9.22
C TRP A 387 21.48 -1.98 9.19
N VAL A 388 22.15 -0.81 9.17
CA VAL A 388 21.51 0.50 9.03
C VAL A 388 20.93 0.68 7.63
N SER A 389 21.62 0.21 6.59
CA SER A 389 21.09 0.20 5.21
C SER A 389 19.75 -0.54 5.12
N ILE A 390 19.61 -1.67 5.83
CA ILE A 390 18.37 -2.45 5.87
C ILE A 390 17.27 -1.71 6.64
N TYR A 391 17.60 -1.10 7.78
CA TYR A 391 16.65 -0.34 8.59
C TYR A 391 16.13 0.90 7.84
N GLU A 392 17.02 1.64 7.20
CA GLU A 392 16.69 2.81 6.38
C GLU A 392 15.82 2.41 5.17
N LYS A 393 16.15 1.30 4.49
CA LYS A 393 15.34 0.76 3.40
C LYS A 393 13.91 0.42 3.84
N ALA A 394 13.76 -0.27 4.98
CA ALA A 394 12.43 -0.56 5.53
C ALA A 394 11.67 0.71 5.91
N SER A 395 12.38 1.73 6.40
CA SER A 395 11.80 3.04 6.70
C SER A 395 11.34 3.75 5.42
N ALA A 396 12.16 3.76 4.37
CA ALA A 396 11.80 4.31 3.06
C ALA A 396 10.56 3.61 2.50
N GLN A 397 10.47 2.29 2.68
CA GLN A 397 9.33 1.50 2.24
C GLN A 397 8.03 1.91 2.97
N LEU A 398 8.04 2.03 4.30
CA LEU A 398 6.82 2.25 5.09
C LEU A 398 6.45 3.72 5.29
N ILE A 399 7.41 4.55 5.71
CA ILE A 399 7.17 5.94 6.14
C ILE A 399 7.76 6.97 5.17
N GLY A 400 8.53 6.53 4.18
CA GLY A 400 9.05 7.37 3.10
C GLY A 400 8.15 7.41 1.86
N ASP A 401 6.87 7.10 2.00
CA ASP A 401 5.93 6.91 0.89
C ASP A 401 6.52 5.99 -0.19
N GLY A 402 7.12 4.88 0.25
CA GLY A 402 7.77 3.90 -0.63
C GLY A 402 9.00 4.44 -1.37
N SER A 403 9.65 5.48 -0.88
CA SER A 403 10.82 6.07 -1.52
C SER A 403 11.83 6.60 -0.51
N PHE A 404 13.11 6.57 -0.86
CA PHE A 404 14.13 7.22 -0.03
C PHE A 404 13.95 8.75 -0.03
N ALA A 405 13.45 9.32 -1.13
CA ALA A 405 13.18 10.75 -1.22
C ALA A 405 12.07 11.23 -0.27
N GLY A 406 11.11 10.36 0.08
CA GLY A 406 10.06 10.68 1.04
C GLY A 406 10.54 10.74 2.49
N LEU A 407 11.73 10.23 2.79
CA LEU A 407 12.37 10.40 4.11
C LEU A 407 13.01 11.78 4.30
N ARG A 408 12.96 12.66 3.31
CA ARG A 408 13.65 13.95 3.34
C ARG A 408 13.03 14.91 4.35
N ALA A 409 13.87 15.51 5.20
CA ALA A 409 13.54 16.66 6.04
C ALA A 409 12.42 16.45 7.08
N GLY A 410 12.46 15.35 7.83
CA GLY A 410 11.57 15.09 8.97
C GLY A 410 11.99 15.77 10.28
N HIS A 411 11.12 15.66 11.29
CA HIS A 411 11.33 16.25 12.61
C HIS A 411 12.19 15.33 13.52
N PRO A 412 13.11 15.87 14.35
CA PRO A 412 13.95 15.05 15.23
C PRO A 412 13.16 14.11 16.16
N ALA A 413 12.09 14.63 16.77
CA ALA A 413 11.10 13.86 17.55
C ALA A 413 10.64 12.57 16.87
N THR A 414 10.24 12.69 15.59
CA THR A 414 9.69 11.58 14.81
C THR A 414 10.71 10.45 14.64
N GLY A 415 12.01 10.76 14.61
CA GLY A 415 13.06 9.75 14.49
C GLY A 415 13.13 8.84 15.72
N ILE A 416 12.95 9.40 16.92
CA ILE A 416 12.84 8.64 18.16
C ILE A 416 11.53 7.83 18.17
N GLU A 417 10.42 8.45 17.80
CA GLU A 417 9.10 7.82 17.83
C GLU A 417 9.04 6.61 16.91
N VAL A 418 9.48 6.75 15.65
CA VAL A 418 9.48 5.65 14.66
C VAL A 418 10.41 4.51 15.03
N THR A 419 11.49 4.78 15.75
CA THR A 419 12.48 3.74 16.11
C THR A 419 12.16 3.04 17.43
N THR A 420 11.45 3.72 18.34
CA THR A 420 11.22 3.21 19.70
C THR A 420 9.75 3.01 20.08
N GLY A 421 8.82 3.67 19.38
CA GLY A 421 7.41 3.72 19.72
C GLY A 421 7.07 4.59 20.94
N ARG A 422 8.02 5.40 21.42
CA ARG A 422 7.81 6.28 22.57
C ARG A 422 7.53 7.70 22.13
N GLU A 423 6.48 8.30 22.69
CA GLU A 423 6.20 9.73 22.55
C GLU A 423 7.39 10.57 23.01
N THR A 424 7.61 11.69 22.35
CA THR A 424 8.70 12.62 22.66
C THR A 424 8.21 13.91 23.29
N GLU A 425 9.07 14.47 24.12
CA GLU A 425 8.96 15.79 24.72
C GLU A 425 10.13 16.67 24.28
N THR A 426 9.85 17.95 24.07
CA THR A 426 10.86 18.95 23.68
C THR A 426 11.46 19.66 24.88
N TYR A 427 12.79 19.70 24.93
CA TYR A 427 13.60 20.35 25.96
C TYR A 427 14.53 21.41 25.31
N GLY A 428 14.60 22.63 25.85
CA GLY A 428 15.48 23.68 25.29
C GLY A 428 15.07 25.13 25.60
N PRO A 429 15.98 26.10 25.40
CA PRO A 429 15.73 27.50 25.75
C PRO A 429 14.86 28.25 24.71
N GLY A 430 13.90 29.05 25.19
CA GLY A 430 13.10 29.97 24.37
C GLY A 430 11.70 29.46 24.01
N SER A 431 11.03 30.12 23.06
CA SER A 431 9.58 30.00 22.76
C SER A 431 9.04 28.62 22.34
N TRP A 432 9.85 27.56 22.44
CA TRP A 432 9.59 26.22 21.89
C TRP A 432 9.92 25.08 22.88
N GLY A 433 10.32 25.34 24.12
CA GLY A 433 10.71 24.30 25.09
C GLY A 433 10.72 24.73 26.57
N SER A 434 10.99 23.78 27.47
CA SER A 434 10.85 23.89 28.94
C SER A 434 12.00 24.60 29.69
N GLY A 435 13.02 25.12 28.99
CA GLY A 435 14.12 25.86 29.59
C GLY A 435 15.52 25.30 29.27
N HIS A 436 16.52 25.80 29.99
CA HIS A 436 17.93 25.44 29.88
C HIS A 436 18.18 23.94 30.15
N VAL A 437 18.89 23.27 29.24
CA VAL A 437 19.27 21.84 29.36
C VAL A 437 20.55 21.71 30.16
N SER A 438 20.53 20.99 31.27
CA SER A 438 21.73 20.75 32.09
C SER A 438 22.44 19.45 31.77
N VAL A 439 23.76 19.37 32.00
CA VAL A 439 24.53 18.10 31.89
C VAL A 439 23.92 17.02 32.78
N GLN A 440 23.44 17.39 33.97
CA GLN A 440 22.79 16.46 34.91
C GLN A 440 21.48 15.89 34.35
N GLN A 441 20.71 16.72 33.65
CA GLN A 441 19.49 16.27 32.98
C GLN A 441 19.80 15.31 31.83
N VAL A 442 20.80 15.63 31.00
CA VAL A 442 21.23 14.75 29.92
C VAL A 442 21.70 13.39 30.46
N GLN A 443 22.54 13.40 31.50
CA GLN A 443 22.97 12.16 32.16
C GLN A 443 21.79 11.36 32.71
N GLN A 444 20.83 12.02 33.36
CA GLN A 444 19.64 11.35 33.88
C GLN A 444 18.83 10.68 32.76
N LEU A 445 18.62 11.38 31.64
CA LEU A 445 17.90 10.82 30.49
C LEU A 445 18.63 9.61 29.88
N LEU A 446 19.96 9.65 29.78
CA LEU A 446 20.76 8.49 29.35
C LEU A 446 20.60 7.31 30.32
N ASP A 447 20.71 7.57 31.63
CA ASP A 447 20.61 6.54 32.69
C ASP A 447 19.21 5.89 32.73
N GLU A 448 18.17 6.66 32.42
CA GLU A 448 16.78 6.21 32.34
C GLU A 448 16.44 5.53 31.00
N GLY A 449 17.38 5.52 30.05
CA GLY A 449 17.21 4.89 28.74
C GLY A 449 16.31 5.67 27.80
N HIS A 450 16.28 7.00 27.93
CA HIS A 450 15.61 7.92 27.02
C HIS A 450 16.52 8.29 25.86
N PRO A 451 16.18 7.94 24.60
CA PRO A 451 16.90 8.43 23.43
C PRO A 451 16.75 9.94 23.27
N MET A 452 17.81 10.58 22.79
CA MET A 452 17.90 12.03 22.66
C MET A 452 18.43 12.43 21.28
N THR A 453 17.65 13.24 20.55
CA THR A 453 18.07 13.89 19.31
C THR A 453 18.15 15.39 19.51
N CYS A 454 19.00 16.06 18.74
CA CYS A 454 19.19 17.49 18.89
C CYS A 454 19.31 18.18 17.52
N LEU A 455 18.54 19.24 17.34
CA LEU A 455 18.48 20.00 16.08
C LEU A 455 19.37 21.23 16.16
N THR A 456 20.24 21.40 15.17
CA THR A 456 21.01 22.64 15.01
C THR A 456 20.17 23.73 14.34
N GLN A 457 20.32 24.96 14.81
CA GLN A 457 19.79 26.14 14.13
C GLN A 457 20.66 26.55 12.93
N HIS A 458 20.18 27.50 12.13
CA HIS A 458 20.98 28.06 11.04
C HIS A 458 22.21 28.81 11.58
N ARG A 459 23.42 28.37 11.22
CA ARG A 459 24.68 28.98 11.64
C ARG A 459 25.39 29.61 10.44
N TRP A 460 25.36 30.94 10.36
CA TRP A 460 25.97 31.68 9.25
C TRP A 460 27.51 31.72 9.26
N SER A 461 28.16 31.45 10.40
CA SER A 461 29.61 31.67 10.56
C SER A 461 30.43 30.44 10.94
N ASP A 462 29.82 29.41 11.51
CA ASP A 462 30.51 28.16 11.88
C ASP A 462 30.10 27.05 10.92
N THR A 463 31.02 26.71 10.02
CA THR A 463 30.82 25.66 9.02
C THR A 463 31.26 24.28 9.52
N THR A 464 31.77 24.18 10.77
CA THR A 464 32.17 22.91 11.37
C THR A 464 31.00 22.15 11.99
N ILE A 465 29.84 22.80 12.09
CA ILE A 465 28.58 22.23 12.55
C ILE A 465 27.54 22.40 11.43
N ALA A 466 26.97 21.30 10.95
CA ALA A 466 25.91 21.33 9.96
C ALA A 466 24.69 22.11 10.48
N SER A 467 24.13 23.00 9.66
CA SER A 467 22.92 23.78 9.97
C SER A 467 21.64 23.03 9.56
N TRP A 468 20.54 23.24 10.29
CA TRP A 468 19.26 22.56 10.03
C TRP A 468 19.43 21.04 9.97
N HIS A 469 20.25 20.52 10.87
CA HIS A 469 20.69 19.12 10.85
C HIS A 469 20.48 18.49 12.22
N VAL A 470 20.05 17.23 12.20
CA VAL A 470 19.75 16.48 13.42
C VAL A 470 20.98 15.68 13.83
N TYR A 471 21.38 15.84 15.09
CA TYR A 471 22.41 15.08 15.79
C TYR A 471 21.74 14.22 16.86
N PHE A 472 22.49 13.34 17.51
CA PHE A 472 22.04 12.63 18.69
C PHE A 472 23.06 12.68 19.81
N VAL A 473 22.58 12.60 21.05
CA VAL A 473 23.47 12.50 22.22
C VAL A 473 24.02 11.08 22.32
N ALA A 474 25.33 10.94 22.31
CA ALA A 474 26.02 9.66 22.43
C ALA A 474 26.36 9.34 23.89
N GLU A 475 26.88 10.32 24.63
CA GLU A 475 27.24 10.17 26.04
C GLU A 475 27.36 11.53 26.74
N VAL A 476 27.55 11.48 28.06
CA VAL A 476 28.24 12.53 28.81
C VAL A 476 29.60 11.96 29.19
N ASP A 477 30.68 12.63 28.77
CA ASP A 477 32.03 12.11 28.99
C ASP A 477 32.53 12.32 30.43
N SER A 478 33.73 11.79 30.73
CA SER A 478 34.31 11.88 32.07
C SER A 478 34.63 13.30 32.54
N ASP A 479 34.71 14.26 31.62
CA ASP A 479 34.94 15.68 31.93
C ASP A 479 33.61 16.44 32.13
N GLY A 480 32.47 15.75 31.98
CA GLY A 480 31.14 16.32 32.10
C GLY A 480 30.69 17.10 30.86
N LEU A 481 31.28 16.81 29.69
CA LEU A 481 30.86 17.39 28.43
C LEU A 481 29.77 16.53 27.79
N ILE A 482 28.80 17.17 27.15
CA ILE A 482 27.76 16.51 26.35
C ILE A 482 28.39 16.16 25.01
N VAL A 483 28.41 14.87 24.69
CA VAL A 483 28.94 14.35 23.42
C VAL A 483 27.78 14.12 22.47
N VAL A 484 27.77 14.82 21.34
CA VAL A 484 26.77 14.64 20.28
C VAL A 484 27.41 14.15 19.00
N ARG A 485 26.75 13.21 18.32
CA ARG A 485 27.19 12.62 17.07
C ARG A 485 26.35 13.09 15.89
N ASN A 486 27.04 13.45 14.82
CA ASN A 486 26.46 13.72 13.51
C ASN A 486 26.15 12.38 12.81
N PRO A 487 24.89 12.09 12.44
CA PRO A 487 24.53 10.84 11.78
C PRO A 487 25.12 10.68 10.37
N TRP A 488 25.76 11.70 9.81
CA TRP A 488 26.63 11.51 8.64
C TRP A 488 27.69 10.46 8.90
N GLY A 489 28.13 10.32 10.17
CA GLY A 489 29.08 9.30 10.61
C GLY A 489 30.49 9.48 10.06
N HIS A 490 30.62 10.33 9.04
CA HIS A 490 31.84 10.87 8.49
C HIS A 490 31.67 12.37 8.57
N GLY A 491 32.58 13.05 9.25
CA GLY A 491 32.78 14.47 8.99
C GLY A 491 33.11 14.63 7.52
N ASN A 492 32.10 14.84 6.67
CA ASN A 492 32.27 14.64 5.24
C ASN A 492 33.25 15.69 4.69
N ARG A 493 33.61 15.53 3.43
CA ARG A 493 34.41 16.40 2.54
C ARG A 493 34.13 17.93 2.61
N SER A 494 33.22 18.41 3.48
CA SER A 494 32.83 19.79 3.76
C SER A 494 33.40 20.39 5.06
N GLY A 495 34.08 19.61 5.91
CA GLY A 495 34.71 20.12 7.15
C GLY A 495 33.80 20.18 8.38
N VAL A 496 32.64 19.51 8.35
CA VAL A 496 31.74 19.33 9.50
C VAL A 496 32.30 18.24 10.41
N GLN A 497 32.21 18.42 11.73
CA GLN A 497 32.69 17.44 12.71
C GLN A 497 31.71 16.27 12.86
N GLU A 498 32.27 15.07 13.02
CA GLU A 498 31.51 13.84 13.25
C GLU A 498 30.96 13.78 14.68
N GLU A 499 31.77 14.23 15.66
CA GLU A 499 31.43 14.27 17.06
C GLU A 499 31.78 15.65 17.63
N LEU A 500 30.89 16.21 18.45
CA LEU A 500 31.11 17.46 19.18
C LEU A 500 31.10 17.17 20.68
N ARG A 501 32.06 17.74 21.41
CA ARG A 501 32.13 17.70 22.87
C ARG A 501 31.85 19.09 23.40
N LEU A 502 30.71 19.26 24.06
CA LEU A 502 30.15 20.57 24.36
C LEU A 502 29.97 20.75 25.86
N THR A 503 30.34 21.93 26.35
CA THR A 503 29.85 22.38 27.66
C THR A 503 28.34 22.61 27.62
N GLU A 504 27.74 22.71 28.79
CA GLU A 504 26.31 23.05 28.94
C GLU A 504 25.92 24.34 28.21
N GLU A 505 26.77 25.38 28.29
CA GLU A 505 26.55 26.67 27.63
C GLU A 505 26.61 26.51 26.10
N GLU A 506 27.65 25.88 25.58
CA GLU A 506 27.81 25.66 24.14
C GLU A 506 26.67 24.80 23.56
N PHE A 507 26.21 23.78 24.30
CA PHE A 507 25.08 22.95 23.88
C PHE A 507 23.81 23.80 23.73
N ASN A 508 23.45 24.60 24.74
CA ASN A 508 22.23 25.42 24.73
C ASN A 508 22.29 26.58 23.72
N GLU A 509 23.49 27.04 23.34
CA GLU A 509 23.65 28.00 22.23
C GLU A 509 23.52 27.35 20.85
N THR A 510 23.65 26.03 20.76
CA THR A 510 23.77 25.29 19.49
C THR A 510 22.52 24.48 19.15
N PHE A 511 21.90 23.86 20.15
CA PHE A 511 20.93 22.80 19.96
C PHE A 511 19.61 23.06 20.68
N ALA A 512 18.52 22.63 20.05
CA ALA A 512 17.29 22.25 20.74
C ALA A 512 17.29 20.73 20.93
N LEU A 513 16.85 20.23 22.10
CA LEU A 513 16.86 18.82 22.47
C LEU A 513 15.45 18.23 22.39
N GLU A 514 15.30 17.08 21.72
CA GLU A 514 14.11 16.24 21.79
C GLU A 514 14.48 14.95 22.52
N SER A 515 13.62 14.50 23.44
CA SER A 515 13.82 13.25 24.19
C SER A 515 12.51 12.51 24.32
N SER A 516 12.52 11.17 24.36
CA SER A 516 11.30 10.44 24.73
C SER A 516 10.82 10.87 26.12
N GLY A 517 9.51 11.03 26.33
CA GLY A 517 8.93 11.28 27.64
C GLY A 517 9.11 10.10 28.60
N SER A 518 8.88 10.35 29.89
CA SER A 518 8.98 9.36 30.98
C SER A 518 8.02 8.18 30.82
#